data_AF-B8B1K7-F1
#
_entry.id   AF-B8B1K7-F1
#
_cell.length_a   1.000
_cell.length_b   1.000
_cell.length_c   1.000
_cell.angle_alpha   90.00
_cell.angle_beta   90.00
_cell.angle_gamma   90.00
#
_symmetry.space_group_name_H-M   'P 1'
#
loop_
_entity.id
_entity.type
_entity.pdbx_description
1 polymer ?
#
loop_
_entity_poly.entity_id
_entity_poly.type
_entity_poly.pdbx_seq_one_letter_code
_entity_poly.pdbx_strand_id
1 'polypeptide(L)'
;MLFAGSSHGQLICCRSGYCLVVDVFTGAEVSPPRLPFSKDHEEIYFCGTLTAPITSPNSHLLISNRSSLFDWPVGSDSWSELKLPVNRVDQIVEFNGQLIAVIEYKLYTLQLAPKLRLKKMKTLWWDDMSECPYLRPWLVVCDGMLLIVDHYITLSFGAPVNYRPYRLDMSAKPAKWVEVKKLENWALFIGGDARSPPFAFKNPERWGGRSNCLYYAHYSQPWSLHGLGDDADAVWDPTTDDNLVFKRNWYSQLQAFWVYPSMFYSDGDGQ
;
A
#
# COMPACT_ATOMS: atom_id res chain seq x y z
N MET A 1 14.77 7.64 -14.07
CA MET A 1 13.35 7.77 -13.72
C MET A 1 13.22 7.66 -12.20
N LEU A 2 12.15 8.18 -11.60
CA LEU A 2 11.87 8.06 -10.18
C LEU A 2 10.78 7.00 -9.95
N PHE A 3 10.97 6.13 -8.97
CA PHE A 3 9.92 5.20 -8.55
C PHE A 3 8.70 5.97 -8.03
N ALA A 4 7.53 5.68 -8.59
CA ALA A 4 6.26 6.27 -8.17
C ALA A 4 5.39 5.27 -7.40
N GLY A 5 5.55 3.98 -7.67
CA GLY A 5 4.90 2.88 -6.95
C GLY A 5 4.94 1.57 -7.73
N SER A 6 4.26 0.57 -7.20
CA SER A 6 4.07 -0.72 -7.87
C SER A 6 2.68 -1.24 -7.57
N SER A 7 2.21 -2.15 -8.42
CA SER A 7 0.92 -2.83 -8.26
C SER A 7 0.83 -3.91 -9.33
N HIS A 8 0.10 -5.00 -9.06
CA HIS A 8 -0.23 -6.01 -10.08
C HIS A 8 0.97 -6.64 -10.83
N GLY A 9 2.15 -6.67 -10.20
CA GLY A 9 3.40 -7.15 -10.80
C GLY A 9 4.11 -6.14 -11.70
N GLN A 10 3.60 -4.90 -11.80
CA GLN A 10 4.22 -3.81 -12.55
C GLN A 10 4.90 -2.79 -11.62
N LEU A 11 6.03 -2.25 -12.09
CA LEU A 11 6.68 -1.06 -11.56
C LEU A 11 6.20 0.17 -12.29
N ILE A 12 6.00 1.25 -11.55
CA ILE A 12 5.56 2.53 -12.08
C ILE A 12 6.66 3.54 -11.77
N CYS A 13 7.21 4.11 -12.84
CA CYS A 13 8.33 5.02 -12.80
C CYS A 13 7.97 6.30 -13.56
N CYS A 14 8.29 7.47 -13.01
CA CYS A 14 7.99 8.75 -13.67
C CYS A 14 9.18 9.71 -13.62
N ARG A 15 9.30 10.58 -14.63
CA ARG A 15 10.28 11.67 -14.72
C ARG A 15 9.78 12.73 -15.71
N SER A 16 9.75 13.98 -15.27
CA SER A 16 9.39 15.15 -16.09
C SER A 16 8.05 15.04 -16.79
N GLY A 17 7.10 14.38 -16.12
CA GLY A 17 5.78 14.07 -16.63
C GLY A 17 5.68 12.83 -17.51
N TYR A 18 6.79 12.26 -17.94
CA TYR A 18 6.78 10.96 -18.61
C TYR A 18 6.69 9.87 -17.55
N CYS A 19 5.75 8.96 -17.70
CA CYS A 19 5.66 7.76 -16.88
C CYS A 19 5.91 6.53 -17.74
N LEU A 20 6.40 5.48 -17.10
CA LEU A 20 6.67 4.18 -17.67
C LEU A 20 6.15 3.14 -16.69
N VAL A 21 5.33 2.23 -17.19
CA VAL A 21 4.88 1.05 -16.46
C VAL A 21 5.61 -0.16 -17.04
N VAL A 22 6.29 -0.92 -16.19
CA VAL A 22 7.11 -2.07 -16.60
C VAL A 22 6.65 -3.31 -15.84
N ASP A 23 6.30 -4.37 -16.55
CA ASP A 23 6.07 -5.68 -15.92
C ASP A 23 7.42 -6.28 -15.49
N VAL A 24 7.54 -6.60 -14.19
CA VAL A 24 8.82 -7.01 -13.59
C VAL A 24 9.32 -8.36 -14.12
N PHE A 25 8.40 -9.22 -14.57
CA PHE A 25 8.72 -10.61 -14.90
C PHE A 25 8.94 -10.81 -16.39
N THR A 26 8.25 -10.02 -17.22
CA THR A 26 8.33 -10.11 -18.69
C THR A 26 9.15 -8.98 -19.30
N GLY A 27 9.35 -7.87 -18.58
CA GLY A 27 9.97 -6.66 -19.11
C GLY A 27 9.08 -5.89 -20.10
N ALA A 28 7.80 -6.25 -20.23
CA ALA A 28 6.88 -5.53 -21.10
C ALA A 28 6.65 -4.10 -20.59
N GLU A 29 6.66 -3.13 -21.50
CA GLU A 29 6.59 -1.71 -21.18
C GLU A 29 5.33 -1.06 -21.76
N VAL A 30 4.72 -0.18 -20.98
CA VAL A 30 3.62 0.68 -21.40
C VAL A 30 3.90 2.11 -20.96
N SER A 31 3.77 3.06 -21.89
CA SER A 31 4.00 4.48 -21.64
C SER A 31 2.70 5.26 -21.85
N PRO A 32 2.12 5.88 -20.80
CA PRO A 32 1.03 6.83 -20.96
C PRO A 32 1.48 8.13 -21.64
N PRO A 33 0.54 8.98 -22.11
CA PRO A 33 0.84 10.34 -22.51
C PRO A 33 1.48 11.13 -21.37
N ARG A 34 2.15 12.23 -21.67
CA ARG A 34 2.80 13.06 -20.66
C ARG A 34 1.78 13.63 -19.67
N LEU A 35 2.05 13.49 -18.37
CA LEU A 35 1.26 14.08 -17.30
C LEU A 35 1.15 15.60 -17.49
N PRO A 36 -0.03 16.20 -17.24
CA PRO A 36 -0.22 17.64 -17.29
C PRO A 36 0.44 18.32 -16.08
N PHE A 37 1.77 18.48 -16.14
CA PHE A 37 2.55 19.19 -15.13
C PHE A 37 2.41 20.70 -15.25
N SER A 38 2.23 21.39 -14.13
CA SER A 38 2.63 22.80 -14.03
C SER A 38 4.15 22.88 -13.89
N LYS A 39 4.78 23.89 -14.50
CA LYS A 39 6.24 24.03 -14.59
C LYS A 39 6.95 24.26 -13.24
N ASP A 40 6.20 24.48 -12.16
CA ASP A 40 6.70 25.04 -10.90
C ASP A 40 6.80 24.03 -9.74
N HIS A 41 6.74 22.73 -10.01
CA HIS A 41 6.73 21.71 -8.96
C HIS A 41 7.92 20.75 -9.04
N GLU A 42 8.56 20.54 -7.89
CA GLU A 42 9.49 19.42 -7.69
C GLU A 42 8.79 18.10 -8.09
N GLU A 43 9.46 17.29 -8.91
CA GLU A 43 8.94 16.01 -9.41
C GLU A 43 8.91 14.96 -8.30
N ILE A 44 7.93 15.08 -7.41
CA ILE A 44 7.73 14.18 -6.29
C ILE A 44 6.41 13.44 -6.47
N TYR A 45 6.51 12.11 -6.58
CA TYR A 45 5.38 11.19 -6.67
C TYR A 45 5.24 10.42 -5.36
N PHE A 46 4.03 10.39 -4.82
CA PHE A 46 3.76 9.83 -3.49
C PHE A 46 3.03 8.50 -3.53
N CYS A 47 2.23 8.29 -4.58
CA CYS A 47 1.51 7.05 -4.81
C CYS A 47 1.37 6.84 -6.32
N GLY A 48 1.71 5.64 -6.78
CA GLY A 48 1.48 5.17 -8.14
C GLY A 48 0.89 3.77 -8.04
N THR A 49 -0.30 3.56 -8.56
CA THR A 49 -0.94 2.24 -8.57
C THR A 49 -1.81 2.06 -9.80
N LEU A 50 -1.92 0.83 -10.26
CA LEU A 50 -2.97 0.41 -11.17
C LEU A 50 -4.18 -0.06 -10.37
N THR A 51 -5.37 0.08 -10.95
CA THR A 51 -6.63 -0.41 -10.34
C THR A 51 -6.92 -1.88 -10.63
N ALA A 52 -6.22 -2.44 -11.62
CA ALA A 52 -6.24 -3.83 -12.05
C ALA A 52 -4.94 -4.09 -12.82
N PRO A 53 -4.59 -5.34 -13.19
CA PRO A 53 -3.48 -5.59 -14.12
C PRO A 53 -3.58 -4.70 -15.37
N ILE A 54 -2.45 -4.23 -15.89
CA ILE A 54 -2.46 -3.25 -17.00
C ILE A 54 -3.12 -3.77 -18.28
N THR A 55 -3.15 -5.09 -18.45
CA THR A 55 -3.81 -5.78 -19.57
C THR A 55 -5.31 -5.98 -19.35
N SER A 56 -5.83 -5.71 -18.15
CA SER A 56 -7.25 -5.88 -17.84
C SER A 56 -8.11 -4.79 -18.49
N PRO A 57 -9.34 -5.12 -18.93
CA PRO A 57 -10.26 -4.12 -19.42
C PRO A 57 -10.61 -3.12 -18.30
N ASN A 58 -10.75 -1.84 -18.66
CA ASN A 58 -11.00 -0.76 -17.70
C ASN A 58 -9.94 -0.67 -16.58
N SER A 59 -8.69 -1.02 -16.86
CA SER A 59 -7.58 -0.70 -15.95
C SER A 59 -7.26 0.79 -16.02
N HIS A 60 -6.94 1.36 -14.87
CA HIS A 60 -6.55 2.77 -14.73
C HIS A 60 -5.21 2.85 -14.02
N LEU A 61 -4.34 3.75 -14.47
CA LEU A 61 -3.14 4.16 -13.75
C LEU A 61 -3.44 5.42 -12.96
N LEU A 62 -3.24 5.34 -11.65
CA LEU A 62 -3.39 6.45 -10.73
C LEU A 62 -2.02 6.93 -10.29
N ILE A 63 -1.75 8.23 -10.46
CA ILE A 63 -0.52 8.88 -10.00
C ILE A 63 -0.86 10.06 -9.10
N SER A 64 -0.29 10.11 -7.90
CA SER A 64 -0.43 11.24 -6.99
C SER A 64 0.88 12.01 -6.84
N ASN A 65 0.77 13.34 -6.94
CA ASN A 65 1.81 14.27 -6.52
C ASN A 65 1.34 15.05 -5.27
N ARG A 66 2.01 16.16 -4.94
CA ARG A 66 1.72 16.95 -3.73
C ARG A 66 0.30 17.55 -3.69
N SER A 67 -0.32 17.82 -4.83
CA SER A 67 -1.56 18.61 -4.92
C SER A 67 -2.61 18.05 -5.87
N SER A 68 -2.32 16.92 -6.51
CA SER A 68 -3.15 16.33 -7.54
C SER A 68 -3.11 14.81 -7.49
N LEU A 69 -4.26 14.22 -7.84
CA LEU A 69 -4.39 12.83 -8.25
C LEU A 69 -4.73 12.82 -9.74
N PHE A 70 -3.91 12.12 -10.52
CA PHE A 70 -4.12 11.92 -11.95
C PHE A 70 -4.63 10.52 -12.21
N ASP A 71 -5.58 10.42 -13.13
CA ASP A 71 -6.18 9.18 -13.59
C ASP A 71 -5.97 9.05 -15.10
N TRP A 72 -5.32 7.96 -15.51
CA TRP A 72 -5.20 7.56 -16.90
C TRP A 72 -5.91 6.22 -17.10
N PRO A 73 -7.06 6.21 -17.79
CA PRO A 73 -7.60 4.98 -18.34
C PRO A 73 -6.58 4.40 -19.32
N VAL A 74 -6.17 3.14 -19.12
CA VAL A 74 -5.13 2.53 -19.95
C VAL A 74 -5.57 2.52 -21.41
N GLY A 75 -4.70 3.06 -22.28
CA GLY A 75 -4.96 3.24 -23.72
C GLY A 75 -5.60 4.57 -24.11
N SER A 76 -5.92 5.45 -23.15
CA SER A 76 -6.40 6.81 -23.43
C SER A 76 -5.27 7.74 -23.90
N ASP A 77 -5.61 8.77 -24.68
CA ASP A 77 -4.68 9.83 -25.10
C ASP A 77 -4.53 10.94 -24.05
N SER A 78 -5.26 10.86 -22.93
CA SER A 78 -5.30 11.95 -21.95
C SER A 78 -5.45 11.47 -20.51
N TRP A 79 -5.02 12.34 -19.59
CA TRP A 79 -5.20 12.21 -18.14
C TRP A 79 -6.38 13.05 -17.67
N SER A 80 -7.12 12.51 -16.70
CA SER A 80 -8.00 13.31 -15.84
C SER A 80 -7.24 13.76 -14.59
N GLU A 81 -7.52 14.96 -14.09
CA GLU A 81 -6.89 15.50 -12.89
C GLU A 81 -7.95 15.84 -11.83
N LEU A 82 -7.71 15.40 -10.60
CA LEU A 82 -8.40 15.86 -9.41
C LEU A 82 -7.42 16.66 -8.55
N LYS A 83 -7.67 17.97 -8.42
CA LYS A 83 -6.96 18.81 -7.46
C LYS A 83 -7.33 18.40 -6.04
N LEU A 84 -6.31 18.10 -5.24
CA LEU A 84 -6.46 17.76 -3.84
C LEU A 84 -6.53 19.06 -3.04
N PRO A 85 -7.57 19.25 -2.20
CA PRO A 85 -7.75 20.48 -1.44
C PRO A 85 -6.65 20.67 -0.39
N VAL A 86 -6.15 19.58 0.19
CA VAL A 86 -5.01 19.56 1.10
C VAL A 86 -4.27 18.24 0.92
N ASN A 87 -2.93 18.31 0.86
CA ASN A 87 -2.01 17.16 0.85
C ASN A 87 -2.09 16.23 -0.37
N ARG A 88 -1.55 15.03 -0.17
CA ARG A 88 -1.22 14.01 -1.16
C ARG A 88 -1.93 12.70 -0.82
N VAL A 89 -2.07 11.84 -1.82
CA VAL A 89 -2.51 10.47 -1.58
C VAL A 89 -1.31 9.64 -1.16
N ASP A 90 -1.36 9.06 0.04
CA ASP A 90 -0.28 8.24 0.57
C ASP A 90 -0.39 6.78 0.13
N GLN A 91 -1.60 6.28 -0.13
CA GLN A 91 -1.87 4.92 -0.58
C GLN A 91 -3.27 4.80 -1.17
N ILE A 92 -3.44 3.89 -2.14
CA ILE A 92 -4.75 3.50 -2.68
C ILE A 92 -4.81 1.97 -2.69
N VAL A 93 -5.94 1.41 -2.27
CA VAL A 93 -6.22 -0.04 -2.34
C VAL A 93 -7.61 -0.28 -2.91
N GLU A 94 -7.81 -1.42 -3.55
CA GLU A 94 -9.14 -1.91 -3.92
C GLU A 94 -9.69 -2.77 -2.77
N PHE A 95 -10.92 -2.50 -2.35
CA PHE A 95 -11.61 -3.23 -1.29
C PHE A 95 -13.11 -3.33 -1.59
N ASN A 96 -13.64 -4.55 -1.73
CA ASN A 96 -15.06 -4.82 -2.00
C ASN A 96 -15.62 -4.06 -3.22
N GLY A 97 -14.85 -3.99 -4.31
CA GLY A 97 -15.20 -3.28 -5.54
C GLY A 97 -15.09 -1.76 -5.45
N GLN A 98 -14.49 -1.24 -4.37
CA GLN A 98 -14.30 0.20 -4.15
C GLN A 98 -12.83 0.54 -3.99
N LEU A 99 -12.41 1.64 -4.61
CA LEU A 99 -11.07 2.18 -4.37
C LEU A 99 -11.09 3.03 -3.11
N ILE A 100 -10.23 2.69 -2.16
CA ILE A 100 -10.05 3.41 -0.90
C ILE A 100 -8.69 4.09 -0.93
N ALA A 101 -8.68 5.41 -0.78
CA ALA A 101 -7.50 6.24 -0.71
C ALA A 101 -7.22 6.71 0.73
N VAL A 102 -5.95 6.78 1.10
CA VAL A 102 -5.47 7.38 2.36
C VAL A 102 -4.90 8.75 2.07
N ILE A 103 -5.44 9.77 2.73
CA ILE A 103 -4.97 11.16 2.67
C ILE A 103 -4.93 11.70 4.09
N GLU A 104 -3.76 12.08 4.62
CA GLU A 104 -3.60 12.52 6.02
C GLU A 104 -4.27 11.57 7.02
N TYR A 105 -4.01 10.27 6.86
CA TYR A 105 -4.52 9.23 7.76
C TYR A 105 -6.06 9.14 7.82
N LYS A 106 -6.75 9.79 6.88
CA LYS A 106 -8.21 9.72 6.70
C LYS A 106 -8.50 8.88 5.46
N LEU A 107 -9.54 8.06 5.55
CA LEU A 107 -9.99 7.24 4.44
C LEU A 107 -10.96 8.01 3.53
N TYR A 108 -10.79 7.83 2.23
CA TYR A 108 -11.66 8.38 1.21
C TYR A 108 -12.04 7.27 0.23
N THR A 109 -13.31 7.22 -0.13
CA THR A 109 -13.75 6.45 -1.31
C THR A 109 -13.40 7.25 -2.55
N LEU A 110 -12.69 6.61 -3.48
CA LEU A 110 -12.30 7.15 -4.77
C LEU A 110 -13.25 6.63 -5.85
N GLN A 111 -13.86 7.56 -6.57
CA GLN A 111 -14.73 7.28 -7.70
C GLN A 111 -14.05 7.75 -8.98
N LEU A 112 -13.83 6.86 -9.94
CA LEU A 112 -13.18 7.18 -11.22
C LEU A 112 -14.18 7.79 -12.22
N ALA A 113 -15.32 7.13 -12.44
CA ALA A 113 -16.36 7.55 -13.39
C ALA A 113 -17.63 8.06 -12.68
N PRO A 114 -18.36 9.04 -13.25
CA PRO A 114 -18.10 9.74 -14.53
C PRO A 114 -17.08 10.88 -14.43
N LYS A 115 -16.66 11.25 -13.21
CA LYS A 115 -15.58 12.21 -12.94
C LYS A 115 -14.81 11.75 -11.71
N LEU A 116 -13.49 11.93 -11.73
CA LEU A 116 -12.60 11.60 -10.62
C LEU A 116 -13.00 12.40 -9.37
N ARG A 117 -13.38 11.70 -8.29
CA ARG A 117 -13.90 12.30 -7.05
C ARG A 117 -13.46 11.54 -5.82
N LEU A 118 -13.26 12.28 -4.73
CA LEU A 118 -12.97 11.74 -3.41
C LEU A 118 -14.11 12.05 -2.45
N LYS A 119 -14.57 11.04 -1.71
CA LYS A 119 -15.57 11.19 -0.66
C LYS A 119 -15.04 10.63 0.65
N LYS A 120 -14.86 11.53 1.62
CA LYS A 120 -14.35 11.20 2.95
C LYS A 120 -15.26 10.17 3.65
N MET A 121 -14.64 9.15 4.22
CA MET A 121 -15.30 8.17 5.07
C MET A 121 -15.29 8.65 6.52
N LYS A 122 -16.36 8.39 7.25
CA LYS A 122 -16.40 8.60 8.71
C LYS A 122 -15.94 7.32 9.39
N THR A 123 -14.78 7.39 10.04
CA THR A 123 -14.18 6.30 10.81
C THR A 123 -13.89 6.75 12.23
N LEU A 124 -14.01 5.84 13.20
CA LEU A 124 -13.60 6.05 14.59
C LEU A 124 -12.56 5.02 15.01
N TRP A 125 -11.59 5.48 15.77
CA TRP A 125 -10.63 4.67 16.51
C TRP A 125 -11.16 4.37 17.92
N TRP A 126 -10.39 3.65 18.74
CA TRP A 126 -10.72 3.46 20.15
C TRP A 126 -10.85 4.83 20.85
N ASP A 127 -11.63 4.87 21.94
CA ASP A 127 -11.94 6.09 22.70
C ASP A 127 -12.58 7.23 21.88
N ASP A 128 -13.36 6.87 20.85
CA ASP A 128 -14.06 7.81 19.96
C ASP A 128 -13.12 8.81 19.24
N MET A 129 -11.83 8.49 19.15
CA MET A 129 -10.88 9.30 18.39
C MET A 129 -11.21 9.27 16.90
N SER A 130 -11.34 10.46 16.30
CA SER A 130 -11.68 10.60 14.88
C SER A 130 -10.48 10.62 13.94
N GLU A 131 -9.26 10.63 14.49
CA GLU A 131 -8.01 10.66 13.73
C GLU A 131 -7.18 9.40 14.02
N CYS A 132 -6.43 8.97 13.00
CA CYS A 132 -5.52 7.84 13.13
C CYS A 132 -4.43 8.17 14.16
N PRO A 133 -4.24 7.35 15.20
CA PRO A 133 -3.16 7.58 16.17
C PRO A 133 -1.77 7.28 15.58
N TYR A 134 -1.73 6.72 14.37
CA TYR A 134 -0.55 6.20 13.70
C TYR A 134 0.01 7.17 12.68
N LEU A 135 1.32 7.39 12.74
CA LEU A 135 2.01 8.36 11.90
C LEU A 135 2.14 7.90 10.44
N ARG A 136 2.34 6.61 10.15
CA ARG A 136 2.51 6.11 8.76
C ARG A 136 2.08 4.64 8.62
N PRO A 137 0.81 4.32 8.86
CA PRO A 137 0.35 2.94 8.76
C PRO A 137 0.43 2.41 7.32
N TRP A 138 0.46 1.07 7.21
CA TRP A 138 0.18 0.34 5.99
C TRP A 138 -1.32 0.02 5.94
N LEU A 139 -1.99 0.33 4.83
CA LEU A 139 -3.35 -0.13 4.54
C LEU A 139 -3.26 -1.39 3.69
N VAL A 140 -3.78 -2.53 4.16
CA VAL A 140 -3.67 -3.82 3.47
C VAL A 140 -5.01 -4.53 3.45
N VAL A 141 -5.33 -5.20 2.36
CA VAL A 141 -6.50 -6.07 2.24
C VAL A 141 -6.10 -7.51 2.52
N CYS A 142 -6.83 -8.16 3.41
CA CYS A 142 -6.57 -9.53 3.87
C CYS A 142 -7.89 -10.24 4.12
N ASP A 143 -8.24 -11.27 3.34
CA ASP A 143 -9.44 -12.13 3.52
C ASP A 143 -10.75 -11.33 3.71
N GLY A 144 -11.02 -10.37 2.83
CA GLY A 144 -12.20 -9.50 2.95
C GLY A 144 -12.15 -8.51 4.12
N MET A 145 -11.02 -8.39 4.83
CA MET A 145 -10.76 -7.35 5.82
C MET A 145 -9.91 -6.23 5.23
N LEU A 146 -10.31 -4.99 5.48
CA LEU A 146 -9.46 -3.82 5.29
C LEU A 146 -8.71 -3.54 6.58
N LEU A 147 -7.40 -3.78 6.59
CA LEU A 147 -6.55 -3.65 7.77
C LEU A 147 -5.71 -2.38 7.70
N ILE A 148 -5.60 -1.68 8.83
CA ILE A 148 -4.47 -0.81 9.11
C ILE A 148 -3.50 -1.59 9.98
N VAL A 149 -2.24 -1.55 9.59
CA VAL A 149 -1.12 -2.13 10.34
C VAL A 149 -0.16 -1.00 10.64
N ASP A 150 0.17 -0.81 11.90
CA ASP A 150 1.29 0.03 12.30
C ASP A 150 2.14 -0.68 13.37
N HIS A 151 3.28 -0.09 13.64
CA HIS A 151 4.31 -0.58 14.50
C HIS A 151 4.46 0.30 15.75
N TYR A 152 4.80 -0.32 16.86
CA TYR A 152 5.22 0.34 18.08
C TYR A 152 6.64 -0.12 18.42
N ILE A 153 7.53 0.84 18.65
CA ILE A 153 8.89 0.55 19.12
C ILE A 153 8.82 0.21 20.60
N THR A 154 9.37 -0.94 20.97
CA THR A 154 9.47 -1.43 22.35
C THR A 154 10.89 -1.26 22.85
N LEU A 155 11.06 -0.67 24.04
CA LEU A 155 12.37 -0.48 24.69
C LEU A 155 12.75 -1.64 25.63
N SER A 156 12.03 -2.77 25.52
CA SER A 156 12.17 -3.95 26.39
C SER A 156 12.98 -5.07 25.73
N PHE A 157 13.42 -6.05 26.53
CA PHE A 157 14.03 -7.29 26.03
C PHE A 157 12.99 -8.07 25.21
N GLY A 158 13.30 -8.41 23.96
CA GLY A 158 12.39 -9.11 23.04
C GLY A 158 12.45 -8.55 21.62
N ALA A 159 11.37 -8.72 20.85
CA ALA A 159 11.24 -8.09 19.54
C ALA A 159 11.32 -6.56 19.71
N PRO A 160 12.16 -5.85 18.93
CA PRO A 160 12.31 -4.40 19.04
C PRO A 160 11.09 -3.62 18.55
N VAL A 161 10.18 -4.32 17.87
CA VAL A 161 8.98 -3.76 17.25
C VAL A 161 7.80 -4.69 17.39
N ASN A 162 6.66 -4.13 17.80
CA ASN A 162 5.38 -4.81 17.88
C ASN A 162 4.43 -4.28 16.80
N TYR A 163 3.94 -5.15 15.93
CA TYR A 163 2.96 -4.81 14.91
C TYR A 163 1.55 -5.22 15.35
N ARG A 164 0.59 -4.30 15.21
CA ARG A 164 -0.82 -4.58 15.53
C ARG A 164 -1.73 -4.28 14.33
N PRO A 165 -2.45 -5.29 13.81
CA PRO A 165 -3.44 -5.07 12.77
C PRO A 165 -4.79 -4.66 13.37
N TYR A 166 -5.46 -3.71 12.72
CA TYR A 166 -6.82 -3.26 13.06
C TYR A 166 -7.68 -3.37 11.82
N ARG A 167 -8.79 -4.11 11.90
CA ARG A 167 -9.76 -4.19 10.81
C ARG A 167 -10.77 -3.07 10.87
N LEU A 168 -11.17 -2.56 9.71
CA LEU A 168 -12.28 -1.63 9.61
C LEU A 168 -13.61 -2.39 9.67
N ASP A 169 -14.34 -2.22 10.76
CA ASP A 169 -15.71 -2.71 10.90
C ASP A 169 -16.71 -1.70 10.33
N MET A 170 -17.21 -2.00 9.13
CA MET A 170 -18.23 -1.20 8.44
C MET A 170 -19.66 -1.47 8.91
N SER A 171 -19.89 -2.46 9.78
CA SER A 171 -21.22 -2.74 10.34
C SER A 171 -21.64 -1.66 11.36
N ALA A 172 -20.66 -1.05 12.04
CA ALA A 172 -20.87 0.09 12.92
C ALA A 172 -21.09 1.40 12.12
N LYS A 173 -21.86 2.34 12.70
CA LYS A 173 -22.06 3.68 12.14
C LYS A 173 -21.68 4.75 13.18
N PRO A 174 -20.58 5.50 12.98
CA PRO A 174 -19.59 5.38 11.90
C PRO A 174 -18.77 4.08 11.99
N ALA A 175 -18.06 3.74 10.91
CA ALA A 175 -17.21 2.54 10.88
C ALA A 175 -16.12 2.63 11.95
N LYS A 176 -15.77 1.50 12.58
CA LYS A 176 -14.85 1.46 13.72
C LYS A 176 -13.63 0.59 13.43
N TRP A 177 -12.46 1.01 13.90
CA TRP A 177 -11.26 0.17 13.87
C TRP A 177 -11.27 -0.79 15.07
N VAL A 178 -11.12 -2.08 14.79
CA VAL A 178 -11.13 -3.15 15.80
C VAL A 178 -9.84 -3.96 15.68
N GLU A 179 -9.14 -4.15 16.80
CA GLU A 179 -7.91 -4.93 16.82
C GLU A 179 -8.16 -6.37 16.35
N VAL A 180 -7.26 -6.87 15.51
CA VAL A 180 -7.24 -8.27 15.06
C VAL A 180 -6.13 -8.99 15.82
N LYS A 181 -6.49 -9.93 16.68
CA LYS A 181 -5.50 -10.66 17.50
C LYS A 181 -4.68 -11.66 16.70
N LYS A 182 -5.29 -12.30 15.69
CA LYS A 182 -4.64 -13.28 14.82
C LYS A 182 -5.16 -13.15 13.39
N LEU A 183 -4.26 -13.35 12.43
CA LEU A 183 -4.56 -13.45 11.01
C LEU A 183 -4.76 -14.90 10.54
N GLU A 184 -4.79 -15.86 11.48
CA GLU A 184 -4.92 -17.29 11.20
C GLU A 184 -3.83 -17.78 10.23
N ASN A 185 -4.21 -18.31 9.06
CA ASN A 185 -3.32 -18.84 8.04
C ASN A 185 -2.85 -17.79 7.02
N TRP A 186 -2.98 -16.50 7.34
CA TRP A 186 -2.52 -15.41 6.49
C TRP A 186 -1.22 -14.81 7.01
N ALA A 187 -0.39 -14.31 6.09
CA ALA A 187 0.77 -13.50 6.39
C ALA A 187 0.74 -12.20 5.58
N LEU A 188 1.34 -11.15 6.15
CA LEU A 188 1.43 -9.83 5.52
C LEU A 188 2.82 -9.61 4.94
N PHE A 189 2.90 -8.98 3.78
CA PHE A 189 4.12 -8.62 3.10
C PHE A 189 4.16 -7.10 3.00
N ILE A 190 5.13 -6.48 3.67
CA ILE A 190 5.26 -5.02 3.70
C ILE A 190 6.69 -4.57 3.43
N GLY A 191 6.84 -3.35 2.92
CA GLY A 191 8.14 -2.72 2.68
C GLY A 191 8.25 -1.37 3.38
N GLY A 192 9.49 -0.88 3.51
CA GLY A 192 9.77 0.43 4.07
C GLY A 192 9.45 1.60 3.14
N ASP A 193 9.37 1.38 1.82
CA ASP A 193 9.01 2.43 0.87
C ASP A 193 7.53 2.79 0.99
N ALA A 194 7.22 4.07 1.23
CA ALA A 194 5.84 4.55 1.28
C ALA A 194 5.09 4.30 -0.04
N ARG A 195 5.80 4.22 -1.17
CA ARG A 195 5.20 3.94 -2.48
C ARG A 195 4.95 2.45 -2.73
N SER A 196 5.45 1.57 -1.85
CA SER A 196 5.24 0.12 -1.98
C SER A 196 3.88 -0.31 -1.46
N PRO A 197 3.10 -1.08 -2.24
CA PRO A 197 1.86 -1.65 -1.76
C PRO A 197 2.16 -2.85 -0.84
N PRO A 198 1.55 -2.92 0.35
CA PRO A 198 1.49 -4.14 1.13
C PRO A 198 0.48 -5.11 0.51
N PHE A 199 0.65 -6.40 0.73
CA PHE A 199 -0.34 -7.42 0.40
C PHE A 199 -0.39 -8.52 1.45
N ALA A 200 -1.45 -9.32 1.43
CA ALA A 200 -1.61 -10.50 2.25
C ALA A 200 -1.49 -11.77 1.39
N PHE A 201 -0.99 -12.86 1.96
CA PHE A 201 -0.88 -14.15 1.31
C PHE A 201 -1.36 -15.28 2.23
N LYS A 202 -2.15 -16.21 1.69
CA LYS A 202 -2.75 -17.31 2.44
C LYS A 202 -1.90 -18.58 2.35
N ASN A 203 -1.73 -19.27 3.47
CA ASN A 203 -0.95 -20.50 3.62
C ASN A 203 0.51 -20.38 3.13
N PRO A 204 1.29 -19.42 3.66
CA PRO A 204 2.72 -19.29 3.36
C PRO A 204 3.54 -20.56 3.65
N GLU A 205 3.04 -21.47 4.48
CA GLU A 205 3.65 -22.78 4.77
C GLU A 205 3.87 -23.61 3.50
N ARG A 206 3.09 -23.38 2.44
CA ARG A 206 3.23 -24.07 1.14
C ARG A 206 4.60 -23.88 0.49
N TRP A 207 5.30 -22.79 0.82
CA TRP A 207 6.67 -22.51 0.35
C TRP A 207 7.68 -22.49 1.51
N GLY A 208 7.31 -23.02 2.68
CA GLY A 208 8.14 -23.02 3.88
C GLY A 208 8.07 -21.73 4.71
N GLY A 209 7.13 -20.83 4.40
CA GLY A 209 6.84 -19.65 5.20
C GLY A 209 6.02 -19.94 6.45
N ARG A 210 5.60 -18.88 7.15
CA ARG A 210 4.93 -18.90 8.44
C ARG A 210 3.68 -18.01 8.37
N SER A 211 2.55 -18.48 8.86
CA SER A 211 1.34 -17.67 8.99
C SER A 211 1.36 -16.80 10.24
N ASN A 212 0.33 -15.94 10.38
CA ASN A 212 0.12 -15.04 11.51
C ASN A 212 1.34 -14.15 11.81
N CYS A 213 2.02 -13.71 10.76
CA CYS A 213 3.22 -12.90 10.86
C CYS A 213 3.33 -11.91 9.71
N LEU A 214 4.36 -11.09 9.79
CA LEU A 214 4.65 -10.03 8.85
C LEU A 214 6.08 -10.19 8.31
N TYR A 215 6.18 -10.23 6.99
CA TYR A 215 7.41 -10.26 6.21
C TYR A 215 7.79 -8.83 5.83
N TYR A 216 8.83 -8.30 6.46
CA TYR A 216 9.32 -6.96 6.20
C TYR A 216 10.48 -7.00 5.20
N ALA A 217 10.33 -6.34 4.05
CA ALA A 217 11.40 -6.25 3.06
C ALA A 217 12.51 -5.29 3.52
N HIS A 218 13.76 -5.75 3.45
CA HIS A 218 14.92 -4.94 3.80
C HIS A 218 16.07 -5.14 2.79
N TYR A 219 17.09 -4.28 2.85
CA TYR A 219 18.22 -4.31 1.90
C TYR A 219 19.39 -5.20 2.35
N SER A 220 19.66 -5.26 3.65
CA SER A 220 20.82 -5.99 4.21
C SER A 220 20.53 -7.47 4.44
N GLN A 221 19.28 -7.79 4.75
CA GLN A 221 18.74 -9.14 4.85
C GLN A 221 17.56 -9.18 3.88
N PRO A 222 17.37 -10.25 3.09
CA PRO A 222 16.35 -10.28 2.05
C PRO A 222 14.95 -9.94 2.58
N TRP A 223 14.70 -10.26 3.86
CA TRP A 223 13.54 -9.84 4.65
C TRP A 223 13.76 -10.19 6.13
N SER A 224 12.93 -9.64 7.03
CA SER A 224 12.82 -10.02 8.44
C SER A 224 11.40 -10.47 8.79
N LEU A 225 11.27 -11.35 9.78
CA LEU A 225 9.98 -11.85 10.26
C LEU A 225 9.57 -11.15 11.55
N HIS A 226 8.32 -10.71 11.60
CA HIS A 226 7.75 -10.10 12.81
C HIS A 226 6.43 -10.78 13.16
N GLY A 227 6.27 -11.11 14.44
CA GLY A 227 4.99 -11.55 14.97
C GLY A 227 4.03 -10.38 15.14
N LEU A 228 2.76 -10.70 15.36
CA LEU A 228 1.69 -9.72 15.53
C LEU A 228 1.20 -9.72 16.98
N GLY A 229 1.03 -8.53 17.56
CA GLY A 229 0.51 -8.34 18.90
C GLY A 229 1.30 -9.16 19.93
N ASP A 230 0.61 -10.06 20.62
CA ASP A 230 1.18 -10.86 21.71
C ASP A 230 2.15 -11.96 21.22
N ASP A 231 2.12 -12.28 19.91
CA ASP A 231 3.01 -13.29 19.30
C ASP A 231 4.33 -12.68 18.77
N ALA A 232 4.59 -11.39 18.99
CA ALA A 232 5.77 -10.67 18.47
C ALA A 232 7.10 -11.35 18.81
N ASP A 233 7.31 -11.69 20.09
CA ASP A 233 8.57 -12.27 20.58
C ASP A 233 8.77 -13.71 20.10
N ALA A 234 7.70 -14.48 19.92
CA ALA A 234 7.77 -15.89 19.50
C ALA A 234 8.21 -16.07 18.03
N VAL A 235 8.06 -15.00 17.24
CA VAL A 235 8.37 -14.99 15.81
C VAL A 235 9.71 -14.30 15.53
N TRP A 236 10.16 -13.41 16.43
CA TRP A 236 11.39 -12.67 16.27
C TRP A 236 12.61 -13.59 16.19
N ASP A 237 13.43 -13.38 15.17
CA ASP A 237 14.72 -14.04 15.02
C ASP A 237 15.81 -13.17 15.67
N PRO A 238 16.50 -13.64 16.72
CA PRO A 238 17.58 -12.89 17.40
C PRO A 238 18.77 -12.56 16.50
N THR A 239 18.87 -13.15 15.31
CA THR A 239 19.90 -12.81 14.31
C THR A 239 19.51 -11.65 13.40
N THR A 240 18.26 -11.17 13.52
CA THR A 240 17.81 -9.94 12.85
C THR A 240 18.55 -8.75 13.47
N ASP A 241 19.03 -7.83 12.64
CA ASP A 241 19.76 -6.66 13.13
C ASP A 241 18.82 -5.73 13.94
N ASP A 242 19.11 -5.61 15.24
CA ASP A 242 18.33 -4.78 16.18
C ASP A 242 18.35 -3.28 15.81
N ASN A 243 19.31 -2.83 14.99
CA ASN A 243 19.39 -1.44 14.54
C ASN A 243 18.53 -1.15 13.30
N LEU A 244 17.85 -2.16 12.75
CA LEU A 244 16.98 -1.99 11.61
C LEU A 244 15.84 -1.03 11.97
N VAL A 245 15.70 0.03 11.18
CA VAL A 245 14.64 1.01 11.40
C VAL A 245 13.39 0.57 10.65
N PHE A 246 12.47 -0.06 11.37
CA PHE A 246 11.21 -0.56 10.84
C PHE A 246 10.18 0.56 10.71
N LYS A 247 10.16 1.25 9.57
CA LYS A 247 9.18 2.34 9.34
C LYS A 247 8.78 2.43 7.88
N ARG A 248 7.57 2.96 7.64
CA ARG A 248 7.10 3.34 6.30
C ARG A 248 7.51 4.76 6.00
N ASN A 249 8.44 4.98 5.08
CA ASN A 249 8.98 6.30 4.78
C ASN A 249 9.05 6.58 3.27
N TRP A 250 8.93 7.86 2.93
CA TRP A 250 9.22 8.35 1.59
C TRP A 250 10.65 8.86 1.54
N TYR A 251 11.47 8.28 0.66
CA TYR A 251 12.81 8.76 0.31
C TYR A 251 12.92 8.89 -1.21
N SER A 252 13.84 9.74 -1.68
CA SER A 252 14.13 9.86 -3.12
C SER A 252 14.71 8.56 -3.69
N GLN A 253 15.53 7.87 -2.90
CA GLN A 253 16.05 6.55 -3.22
C GLN A 253 14.97 5.47 -2.99
N LEU A 254 14.94 4.49 -3.90
CA LEU A 254 14.04 3.34 -3.84
C LEU A 254 14.40 2.45 -2.66
N GLN A 255 13.44 2.19 -1.77
CA GLN A 255 13.58 1.20 -0.70
C GLN A 255 13.19 -0.21 -1.11
N ALA A 256 13.75 -1.21 -0.40
CA ALA A 256 13.35 -2.59 -0.55
C ALA A 256 11.84 -2.75 -0.33
N PHE A 257 11.20 -3.53 -1.20
CA PHE A 257 9.77 -3.76 -1.20
C PHE A 257 9.44 -5.09 -1.88
N TRP A 258 8.22 -5.56 -1.64
CA TRP A 258 7.72 -6.76 -2.27
C TRP A 258 7.00 -6.45 -3.57
N VAL A 259 7.13 -7.36 -4.54
CA VAL A 259 6.35 -7.35 -5.77
C VAL A 259 5.59 -8.67 -5.83
N TYR A 260 4.26 -8.59 -5.84
CA TYR A 260 3.43 -9.78 -6.10
C TYR A 260 3.37 -10.02 -7.61
N PRO A 261 3.68 -11.23 -8.12
CA PRO A 261 3.79 -11.44 -9.56
C PRO A 261 2.49 -11.23 -10.34
N SER A 262 2.61 -10.65 -11.54
CA SER A 262 1.47 -10.29 -12.40
C SER A 262 0.64 -11.49 -12.82
N MET A 263 1.30 -12.64 -13.06
CA MET A 263 0.67 -13.90 -13.46
C MET A 263 -0.34 -14.45 -12.45
N PHE A 264 -0.26 -14.06 -11.17
CA PHE A 264 -1.21 -14.53 -10.15
C PHE A 264 -2.45 -13.64 -10.01
N TYR A 265 -2.53 -12.54 -10.76
CA TYR A 265 -3.74 -11.71 -10.82
C TYR A 265 -4.69 -12.11 -11.95
N SER A 266 -4.27 -12.99 -12.87
CA SER A 266 -5.01 -13.35 -14.09
C SER A 266 -6.13 -14.35 -13.85
N ASP A 267 -6.03 -15.15 -12.78
CA ASP A 267 -6.82 -16.38 -12.62
C ASP A 267 -7.97 -16.26 -11.60
N GLY A 268 -8.24 -15.07 -11.04
CA GLY A 268 -9.32 -14.91 -10.05
C GLY A 268 -9.10 -15.64 -8.71
N ASP A 269 -8.00 -16.38 -8.55
CA ASP A 269 -7.67 -17.17 -7.35
C ASP A 269 -6.75 -16.43 -6.35
N GLY A 270 -6.72 -15.09 -6.41
CA GLY A 270 -5.75 -14.25 -5.70
C GLY A 270 -6.31 -13.17 -4.77
N GLN A 271 -7.58 -13.26 -4.35
CA GLN A 271 -8.15 -12.44 -3.28
C GLN A 271 -8.92 -13.32 -2.28
#